data_AF-A0A4P2PUN6-F1
#
_entry.id   AF-A0A4P2PUN6-F1
#
_cell.length_a   1.000
_cell.length_b   1.000
_cell.length_c   1.000
_cell.angle_alpha   90.00
_cell.angle_beta   90.00
_cell.angle_gamma   90.00
#
_symmetry.space_group_name_H-M   'P 1'
#
loop_
_entity.id
_entity.type
_entity.pdbx_description
1 polymer ?
#
loop_
_entity_poly.entity_id
_entity_poly.type
_entity_poly.pdbx_seq_one_letter_code
_entity_poly.pdbx_strand_id
1 'polypeptide(L)'
;MTQLDDRCLDSFPEWLRSLATDASDLSGLLASPDSPEAARRAIAGGLNYLFKSLDLIPDGIEDLGYLDDAFVLRVAAAFAAAESPALREQAPTLARLARDAELIAELLGSDYGRLKGYVRSLEKGAARGRTVDDILGDEQVRASFMHEITGWASSYTAPAFSRDAKNLIKLKSFLSTKLPA
;
A
#
# COMPACT_ATOMS: atom_id res chain seq x y z
N MET A 1 -16.88 11.27 -18.06
CA MET A 1 -16.04 10.26 -17.38
C MET A 1 -15.60 9.25 -18.42
N THR A 2 -14.33 8.87 -18.38
CA THR A 2 -13.78 7.80 -19.23
C THR A 2 -14.08 6.44 -18.62
N GLN A 3 -13.94 5.36 -19.40
CA GLN A 3 -14.05 3.98 -18.88
C GLN A 3 -13.05 3.71 -17.75
N LEU A 4 -11.87 4.35 -17.81
CA LEU A 4 -10.87 4.29 -16.75
C LEU A 4 -11.37 5.00 -15.48
N ASP A 5 -11.95 6.20 -15.60
CA ASP A 5 -12.49 6.92 -14.45
C ASP A 5 -13.56 6.09 -13.73
N ASP A 6 -14.45 5.43 -14.48
CA ASP A 6 -15.47 4.54 -13.90
C ASP A 6 -14.84 3.39 -13.12
N ARG A 7 -13.88 2.67 -13.72
CA ARG A 7 -13.16 1.58 -13.04
C ARG A 7 -12.47 2.04 -11.76
N CYS A 8 -11.85 3.21 -11.77
CA CYS A 8 -11.21 3.78 -10.58
C CYS A 8 -12.24 4.12 -9.49
N LEU A 9 -13.32 4.83 -9.85
CA LEU A 9 -14.36 5.22 -8.91
C LEU A 9 -15.18 4.03 -8.37
N ASP A 10 -15.22 2.91 -9.10
CA ASP A 10 -15.76 1.63 -8.63
C ASP A 10 -14.81 0.92 -7.65
N SER A 11 -13.51 0.91 -7.96
CA SER A 11 -12.53 0.11 -7.22
C SER A 11 -12.09 0.77 -5.90
N PHE A 12 -11.90 2.09 -5.91
CA PHE A 12 -11.31 2.82 -4.78
C PHE A 12 -12.11 2.73 -3.47
N PRO A 13 -13.46 2.83 -3.47
CA PRO A 13 -14.25 2.57 -2.26
C PRO A 13 -14.07 1.16 -1.70
N GLU A 14 -13.92 0.15 -2.56
CA GLU A 14 -13.69 -1.23 -2.11
C GLU A 14 -12.28 -1.38 -1.54
N TRP A 15 -11.29 -0.72 -2.15
CA TRP A 15 -9.90 -0.73 -1.67
C TRP A 15 -9.75 -0.10 -0.30
N LEU A 16 -10.47 1.00 -0.05
CA LEU A 16 -10.51 1.63 1.26
C LEU A 16 -11.23 0.72 2.27
N ARG A 17 -12.35 0.10 1.89
CA ARG A 17 -13.06 -0.86 2.76
C ARG A 17 -12.23 -2.08 3.12
N SER A 18 -11.42 -2.60 2.20
CA SER A 18 -10.56 -3.75 2.44
C SER A 18 -9.22 -3.41 3.07
N LEU A 19 -8.84 -2.13 3.21
CA LEU A 19 -7.47 -1.73 3.55
C LEU A 19 -6.96 -2.36 4.85
N ALA A 20 -7.80 -2.39 5.89
CA ALA A 20 -7.47 -3.02 7.17
C ALA A 20 -7.17 -4.51 7.01
N THR A 21 -8.05 -5.25 6.33
CA THR A 21 -7.88 -6.69 6.07
C THR A 21 -6.68 -6.95 5.17
N ASP A 22 -6.48 -6.12 4.14
CA ASP A 22 -5.34 -6.19 3.22
C ASP A 22 -4.01 -6.07 3.99
N ALA A 23 -3.91 -5.10 4.91
CA ALA A 23 -2.73 -4.91 5.73
C ALA A 23 -2.49 -6.09 6.70
N SER A 24 -3.54 -6.58 7.35
CA SER A 24 -3.46 -7.74 8.24
C SER A 24 -2.99 -8.99 7.51
N ASP A 25 -3.59 -9.30 6.36
CA ASP A 25 -3.23 -10.47 5.54
C ASP A 25 -1.78 -10.39 5.05
N LEU A 26 -1.35 -9.23 4.55
CA LEU A 26 0.03 -9.03 4.11
C LEU A 26 1.02 -9.15 5.28
N SER A 27 0.66 -8.70 6.48
CA SER A 27 1.53 -8.81 7.66
C SER A 27 1.85 -10.26 8.02
N GLY A 28 0.92 -11.19 7.78
CA GLY A 28 1.15 -12.62 7.97
C GLY A 28 2.28 -13.18 7.10
N LEU A 29 2.53 -12.58 5.93
CA LEU A 29 3.61 -12.99 5.02
C LEU A 29 5.01 -12.62 5.52
N LEU A 30 5.12 -11.70 6.48
CA LEU A 30 6.41 -11.29 7.07
C LEU A 30 6.99 -12.38 7.98
N ALA A 31 6.13 -13.13 8.66
CA ALA A 31 6.51 -14.24 9.53
C ALA A 31 6.67 -15.57 8.79
N SER A 32 6.22 -15.65 7.53
CA SER A 32 6.33 -16.87 6.74
C SER A 32 7.79 -17.15 6.36
N PRO A 33 8.35 -18.33 6.72
CA PRO A 33 9.71 -18.71 6.36
C PRO A 33 9.88 -18.96 4.85
N ASP A 34 8.78 -19.25 4.15
CA ASP A 34 8.76 -19.54 2.72
C ASP A 34 8.75 -18.26 1.85
N SER A 35 8.53 -17.09 2.46
CA SER A 35 8.57 -15.80 1.78
C SER A 35 10.01 -15.34 1.54
N PRO A 36 10.45 -15.14 0.28
CA PRO A 36 11.77 -14.60 0.02
C PRO A 36 12.00 -13.26 0.71
N GLU A 37 13.23 -12.98 1.12
CA GLU A 37 13.54 -11.75 1.84
C GLU A 37 13.16 -10.50 1.02
N ALA A 38 13.42 -10.47 -0.28
CA ALA A 38 13.05 -9.36 -1.15
C ALA A 38 11.52 -9.10 -1.15
N ALA A 39 10.70 -10.17 -1.15
CA ALA A 39 9.25 -10.05 -1.05
C ALA A 39 8.83 -9.50 0.32
N ARG A 40 9.43 -10.00 1.41
CA ARG A 40 9.18 -9.52 2.77
C ARG A 40 9.60 -8.05 2.94
N ARG A 41 10.70 -7.61 2.32
CA ARG A 41 11.15 -6.22 2.33
C ARG A 41 10.14 -5.29 1.68
N ALA A 42 9.65 -5.64 0.48
CA ALA A 42 8.64 -4.85 -0.20
C ALA A 42 7.36 -4.74 0.65
N ILE A 43 6.88 -5.85 1.21
CA ILE A 43 5.69 -5.88 2.07
C ILE A 43 5.92 -5.06 3.34
N ALA A 44 7.05 -5.23 4.03
CA ALA A 44 7.37 -4.51 5.25
C ALA A 44 7.48 -3.00 4.98
N GLY A 45 8.10 -2.58 3.89
CA GLY A 45 8.18 -1.17 3.50
C GLY A 45 6.81 -0.54 3.26
N GLY A 46 5.93 -1.26 2.55
CA GLY A 46 4.55 -0.83 2.32
C GLY A 46 3.72 -0.77 3.61
N LEU A 47 3.80 -1.78 4.48
CA LEU A 47 3.07 -1.79 5.75
C LEU A 47 3.61 -0.74 6.74
N ASN A 48 4.91 -0.47 6.73
CA ASN A 48 5.52 0.52 7.63
C ASN A 48 5.11 1.95 7.24
N TYR A 49 4.75 2.17 5.97
CA TYR A 49 4.22 3.45 5.48
C TYR A 49 2.92 3.86 6.16
N LEU A 50 2.03 2.91 6.48
CA LEU A 50 0.77 3.15 7.21
C LEU A 50 0.95 3.88 8.56
N PHE A 51 2.19 3.89 9.08
CA PHE A 51 2.53 4.49 10.37
C PHE A 51 3.43 5.72 10.24
N LYS A 52 3.68 6.18 9.02
CA LYS A 52 4.48 7.37 8.76
C LYS A 52 3.72 8.60 9.24
N SER A 53 4.45 9.60 9.72
CA SER A 53 3.85 10.86 10.21
C SER A 53 3.53 11.85 9.10
N LEU A 54 4.02 11.57 7.88
CA LEU A 54 3.91 12.42 6.70
C LEU A 54 3.60 11.56 5.49
N ASP A 55 2.31 11.52 5.17
CA ASP A 55 1.78 10.84 3.99
C ASP A 55 1.96 11.70 2.74
N LEU A 56 1.86 11.07 1.56
CA LEU A 56 1.83 11.78 0.29
C LEU A 56 0.59 12.68 0.24
N ILE A 57 -0.52 12.21 0.82
CA ILE A 57 -1.77 12.95 0.99
C ILE A 57 -2.15 12.94 2.46
N PRO A 58 -2.15 14.09 3.14
CA PRO A 58 -2.58 14.15 4.54
C PRO A 58 -4.00 13.62 4.74
N ASP A 59 -4.21 12.78 5.76
CA ASP A 59 -5.49 12.13 6.09
C ASP A 59 -6.70 13.07 6.25
N GLY A 60 -6.47 14.32 6.63
CA GLY A 60 -7.52 15.33 6.79
C GLY A 60 -8.07 15.91 5.47
N ILE A 61 -7.52 15.52 4.31
CA ILE A 61 -7.95 16.05 3.01
C ILE A 61 -9.00 15.13 2.38
N GLU A 62 -10.27 15.52 2.53
CA GLU A 62 -11.40 15.09 1.71
C GLU A 62 -11.48 13.57 1.42
N ASP A 63 -11.22 12.72 2.42
CA ASP A 63 -11.28 11.26 2.29
C ASP A 63 -10.24 10.65 1.30
N LEU A 64 -9.30 11.46 0.79
CA LEU A 64 -8.27 11.06 -0.17
C LEU A 64 -6.99 10.54 0.48
N GLY A 65 -6.74 10.88 1.75
CA GLY A 65 -5.50 10.53 2.45
C GLY A 65 -5.21 9.03 2.36
N TYR A 66 -6.12 8.22 2.90
CA TYR A 66 -6.04 6.76 2.87
C TYR A 66 -5.96 6.10 1.48
N LEU A 67 -6.20 6.81 0.38
CA LEU A 67 -5.97 6.24 -0.94
C LEU A 67 -4.49 6.11 -1.27
N ASP A 68 -3.63 6.94 -0.70
CA ASP A 68 -2.20 6.79 -0.91
C ASP A 68 -1.66 5.51 -0.25
N ASP A 69 -2.13 5.18 0.96
CA ASP A 69 -1.88 3.91 1.65
C ASP A 69 -2.34 2.72 0.80
N ALA A 70 -3.57 2.80 0.29
CA ALA A 70 -4.13 1.77 -0.57
C ALA A 70 -3.30 1.57 -1.84
N PHE A 71 -2.73 2.64 -2.40
CA PHE A 71 -1.86 2.58 -3.58
C PHE A 71 -0.49 2.01 -3.23
N VAL A 72 0.11 2.46 -2.13
CA VAL A 72 1.42 2.00 -1.66
C VAL A 72 1.38 0.50 -1.38
N LEU A 73 0.36 -0.01 -0.67
CA LEU A 73 0.23 -1.45 -0.41
C LEU A 73 0.08 -2.28 -1.69
N ARG A 74 -0.68 -1.80 -2.68
CA ARG A 74 -0.84 -2.50 -3.97
C ARG A 74 0.45 -2.54 -4.77
N VAL A 75 1.20 -1.43 -4.81
CA VAL A 75 2.51 -1.39 -5.48
C VAL A 75 3.55 -2.25 -4.74
N ALA A 76 3.56 -2.24 -3.41
CA ALA A 76 4.39 -3.12 -2.60
C ALA A 76 4.06 -4.60 -2.84
N ALA A 77 2.77 -4.95 -2.89
CA ALA A 77 2.30 -6.28 -3.24
C ALA A 77 2.73 -6.70 -4.66
N ALA A 78 2.68 -5.78 -5.63
CA ALA A 78 3.16 -6.05 -6.98
C ALA A 78 4.66 -6.37 -7.03
N PHE A 79 5.48 -5.66 -6.24
CA PHE A 79 6.89 -5.99 -6.09
C PHE A 79 7.09 -7.36 -5.46
N ALA A 80 6.44 -7.63 -4.33
CA ALA A 80 6.57 -8.91 -3.63
C ALA A 80 6.10 -10.11 -4.48
N ALA A 81 5.01 -9.95 -5.24
CA ALA A 81 4.50 -10.98 -6.15
C ALA A 81 5.45 -11.25 -7.33
N ALA A 82 6.25 -10.26 -7.75
CA ALA A 82 7.23 -10.41 -8.81
C ALA A 82 8.48 -11.17 -8.33
N GLU A 83 8.84 -11.06 -7.05
CA GLU A 83 9.98 -11.79 -6.46
C GLU A 83 9.70 -13.29 -6.31
N SER A 84 8.42 -13.70 -6.18
CA SER A 84 8.06 -15.11 -6.01
C SER A 84 6.68 -15.45 -6.60
N PRO A 85 6.65 -16.10 -7.78
CA PRO A 85 5.41 -16.64 -8.33
C PRO A 85 4.73 -17.65 -7.40
N ALA A 86 5.50 -18.46 -6.68
CA ALA A 86 4.96 -19.43 -5.72
C ALA A 86 4.24 -18.73 -4.55
N LEU A 87 4.83 -17.65 -4.01
CA LEU A 87 4.18 -16.85 -2.96
C LEU A 87 2.90 -16.19 -3.49
N ARG A 88 2.94 -15.67 -4.73
CA ARG A 88 1.75 -15.10 -5.39
C ARG A 88 0.63 -16.13 -5.51
N GLU A 89 0.93 -17.38 -5.87
CA GLU A 89 -0.08 -18.44 -5.99
C GLU A 89 -0.67 -18.84 -4.63
N GLN A 90 0.15 -18.85 -3.58
CA GLN A 90 -0.23 -19.30 -2.24
C GLN A 90 -0.94 -18.21 -1.41
N ALA A 91 -0.75 -16.93 -1.75
CA ALA A 91 -1.30 -15.79 -1.03
C ALA A 91 -2.32 -15.01 -1.91
N PRO A 92 -3.63 -15.34 -1.85
CA PRO A 92 -4.64 -14.71 -2.68
C PRO A 92 -4.71 -13.18 -2.54
N THR A 93 -4.55 -12.65 -1.33
CA THR A 93 -4.53 -11.20 -1.07
C THR A 93 -3.35 -10.53 -1.76
N LEU A 94 -2.15 -11.12 -1.70
CA LEU A 94 -0.98 -10.63 -2.43
C LEU A 94 -1.24 -10.60 -3.95
N ALA A 95 -1.78 -11.68 -4.52
CA ALA A 95 -2.07 -11.77 -5.94
C ALA A 95 -3.11 -10.73 -6.40
N ARG A 96 -4.18 -10.53 -5.63
CA ARG A 96 -5.21 -9.53 -5.92
C ARG A 96 -4.63 -8.11 -5.88
N LEU A 97 -3.92 -7.76 -4.82
CA LEU A 97 -3.34 -6.42 -4.66
C LEU A 97 -2.30 -6.12 -5.74
N ALA A 98 -1.48 -7.11 -6.11
CA ALA A 98 -0.53 -7.00 -7.21
C ALA A 98 -1.23 -6.72 -8.55
N ARG A 99 -2.38 -7.35 -8.82
CA ARG A 99 -3.18 -7.08 -10.02
C ARG A 99 -3.82 -5.70 -9.98
N ASP A 100 -4.35 -5.30 -8.83
CA ASP A 100 -4.97 -3.98 -8.65
C ASP A 100 -3.99 -2.83 -8.93
N ALA A 101 -2.68 -3.05 -8.76
CA ALA A 101 -1.64 -2.09 -9.11
C ALA A 101 -1.61 -1.72 -10.60
N GLU A 102 -2.15 -2.57 -11.49
CA GLU A 102 -2.28 -2.27 -12.92
C GLU A 102 -3.25 -1.11 -13.17
N LEU A 103 -4.34 -1.01 -12.40
CA LEU A 103 -5.28 0.11 -12.49
C LEU A 103 -4.64 1.43 -12.02
N ILE A 104 -3.75 1.37 -11.04
CA ILE A 104 -2.96 2.52 -10.58
C ILE A 104 -2.00 2.97 -11.68
N ALA A 105 -1.34 2.02 -12.35
CA ALA A 105 -0.45 2.32 -13.47
C ALA A 105 -1.19 3.00 -14.62
N GLU A 106 -2.39 2.52 -14.96
CA GLU A 106 -3.24 3.10 -15.99
C GLU A 106 -3.71 4.51 -15.60
N LEU A 107 -4.12 4.73 -14.35
CA LEU A 107 -4.57 6.03 -13.84
C LEU A 107 -3.45 7.09 -13.85
N LEU A 108 -2.26 6.72 -13.37
CA LEU A 108 -1.15 7.67 -13.18
C LEU A 108 -0.31 7.87 -14.44
N GLY A 109 -0.36 6.94 -15.40
CA GLY A 109 0.41 7.04 -16.64
C GLY A 109 1.90 7.27 -16.38
N SER A 110 2.42 8.42 -16.83
CA SER A 110 3.82 8.79 -16.67
C SER A 110 4.27 8.93 -15.20
N ASP A 111 3.37 9.27 -14.28
CA ASP A 111 3.72 9.42 -12.86
C ASP A 111 3.83 8.09 -12.12
N TYR A 112 3.37 6.98 -12.71
CA TYR A 112 3.46 5.67 -12.06
C TYR A 112 4.90 5.24 -11.78
N GLY A 113 5.86 5.63 -12.64
CA GLY A 113 7.28 5.37 -12.42
C GLY A 113 7.79 6.01 -11.12
N ARG A 114 7.35 7.24 -10.84
CA ARG A 114 7.71 7.97 -9.61
C ARG A 114 7.10 7.33 -8.37
N LEU A 115 5.83 6.88 -8.45
CA LEU A 115 5.20 6.12 -7.37
C LEU A 115 5.96 4.82 -7.07
N LYS A 116 6.31 4.05 -8.11
CA LYS A 116 7.12 2.83 -7.95
C LYS A 116 8.47 3.11 -7.30
N GLY A 117 9.16 4.16 -7.74
CA GLY A 117 10.44 4.58 -7.17
C GLY A 117 10.29 4.96 -5.69
N TYR A 118 9.25 5.72 -5.36
CA TYR A 118 8.91 6.06 -3.98
C TYR A 118 8.66 4.82 -3.14
N VAL A 119 7.77 3.92 -3.57
CA VAL A 119 7.45 2.68 -2.82
C VAL A 119 8.68 1.80 -2.64
N ARG A 120 9.54 1.69 -3.67
CA ARG A 120 10.80 0.95 -3.56
C ARG A 120 11.75 1.57 -2.53
N SER A 121 11.76 2.90 -2.41
CA SER A 121 12.58 3.59 -1.41
C SER A 121 12.13 3.33 0.03
N LEU A 122 10.87 2.94 0.25
CA LEU A 122 10.34 2.61 1.58
C LEU A 122 11.01 1.38 2.21
N GLU A 123 11.60 0.49 1.40
CA GLU A 123 12.40 -0.63 1.88
C GLU A 123 13.62 -0.19 2.70
N LYS A 124 14.04 1.08 2.55
CA LYS A 124 15.14 1.71 3.28
C LYS A 124 14.65 2.75 4.30
N GLY A 125 13.34 2.94 4.39
CA GLY A 125 12.72 3.95 5.24
C GLY A 125 12.58 3.50 6.69
N ALA A 126 12.30 4.47 7.55
CA ALA A 126 11.91 4.22 8.93
C ALA A 126 10.58 4.93 9.25
N ALA A 127 9.77 4.29 10.08
CA ALA A 127 8.55 4.88 10.64
C ALA A 127 8.47 4.46 12.11
N ARG A 128 8.00 5.36 12.99
CA ARG A 128 7.92 5.12 14.45
C ARG A 128 9.21 4.55 15.07
N GLY A 129 10.37 4.98 14.58
CA GLY A 129 11.67 4.55 15.10
C GLY A 129 12.13 3.15 14.69
N ARG A 130 11.44 2.47 13.76
CA ARG A 130 11.83 1.16 13.20
C ARG A 130 12.09 1.23 11.70
N THR A 131 13.14 0.56 11.26
CA THR A 131 13.47 0.32 9.84
C THR A 131 12.90 -1.02 9.38
N VAL A 132 12.90 -1.25 8.06
CA VAL A 132 12.57 -2.58 7.50
C VAL A 132 13.59 -3.64 7.94
N ASP A 133 14.86 -3.27 8.09
CA ASP A 133 15.88 -4.19 8.58
C ASP A 133 15.58 -4.64 10.02
N ASP A 134 15.12 -3.74 10.90
CA ASP A 134 14.71 -4.09 12.25
C ASP A 134 13.51 -5.06 12.24
N ILE A 135 12.51 -4.79 11.39
CA ILE A 135 11.30 -5.63 11.26
C ILE A 135 11.65 -7.05 10.79
N LEU A 136 12.60 -7.21 9.88
CA LEU A 136 12.96 -8.52 9.34
C LEU A 136 14.01 -9.24 10.19
N GLY A 137 14.94 -8.49 10.79
CA GLY A 137 16.06 -9.01 11.55
C GLY A 137 15.75 -9.38 12.99
N ASP A 138 14.74 -8.76 13.61
CA ASP A 138 14.39 -8.97 15.02
C ASP A 138 12.95 -9.50 15.17
N GLU A 139 12.80 -10.67 15.79
CA GLU A 139 11.50 -11.32 16.00
C GLU A 139 10.59 -10.54 16.94
N GLN A 140 11.14 -9.90 17.98
CA GLN A 140 10.37 -9.10 18.92
C GLN A 140 9.87 -7.81 18.26
N VAL A 141 10.71 -7.14 17.46
CA VAL A 141 10.29 -5.99 16.65
C VAL A 141 9.21 -6.39 15.66
N ARG A 142 9.37 -7.52 14.97
CA ARG A 142 8.37 -8.04 14.04
C ARG A 142 7.03 -8.34 14.73
N ALA A 143 7.06 -9.00 15.88
CA ALA A 143 5.85 -9.33 16.63
C ALA A 143 5.13 -8.06 17.12
N SER A 144 5.88 -7.07 17.63
CA SER A 144 5.32 -5.76 18.00
C SER A 144 4.70 -5.06 16.80
N PHE A 145 5.37 -5.08 15.65
CA PHE A 145 4.87 -4.47 14.42
C PHE A 145 3.57 -5.13 13.94
N MET A 146 3.49 -6.47 13.94
CA MET A 146 2.27 -7.19 13.60
C MET A 146 1.12 -6.89 14.59
N HIS A 147 1.43 -6.73 15.87
CA HIS A 147 0.44 -6.31 16.87
C HIS A 147 -0.07 -4.89 16.61
N GLU A 148 0.80 -3.96 16.23
CA GLU A 148 0.40 -2.60 15.84
C GLU A 148 -0.50 -2.58 14.60
N ILE A 149 -0.18 -3.38 13.58
CA ILE A 149 -1.05 -3.54 12.39
C ILE A 149 -2.42 -4.07 12.80
N THR A 150 -2.46 -5.06 13.68
CA THR A 150 -3.71 -5.63 14.19
C THR A 150 -4.52 -4.59 14.98
N GLY A 151 -3.86 -3.83 15.85
CA GLY A 151 -4.48 -2.73 16.60
C GLY A 151 -5.04 -1.66 15.68
N TRP A 152 -4.24 -1.18 14.73
CA TRP A 152 -4.67 -0.21 13.72
C TRP A 152 -5.87 -0.74 12.92
N ALA A 153 -5.77 -1.94 12.36
CA ALA A 153 -6.83 -2.58 11.57
C ALA A 153 -8.15 -2.72 12.34
N SER A 154 -8.10 -3.01 13.64
CA SER A 154 -9.29 -3.12 14.49
C SER A 154 -10.01 -1.78 14.74
N SER A 155 -9.27 -0.67 14.65
CA SER A 155 -9.78 0.69 14.86
C SER A 155 -10.06 1.43 13.54
N TYR A 156 -9.59 0.89 12.41
CA TYR A 156 -9.72 1.51 11.11
C TYR A 156 -11.19 1.57 10.68
N THR A 157 -11.63 2.76 10.30
CA THR A 157 -12.94 2.98 9.70
C THR A 157 -12.73 3.54 8.31
N ALA A 158 -13.17 2.80 7.29
CA ALA A 158 -13.04 3.23 5.91
C ALA A 158 -13.75 4.58 5.70
N PRO A 159 -13.07 5.58 5.12
CA PRO A 159 -13.68 6.88 4.87
C PRO A 159 -14.72 6.77 3.74
N ALA A 160 -15.63 7.74 3.68
CA ALA A 160 -16.64 7.79 2.63
C ALA A 160 -16.03 8.31 1.33
N PHE A 161 -15.73 7.43 0.38
CA PHE A 161 -15.27 7.86 -0.94
C PHE A 161 -16.44 8.01 -1.92
N SER A 162 -16.77 9.25 -2.27
CA SER A 162 -17.84 9.55 -3.22
C SER A 162 -17.44 9.25 -4.67
N ARG A 163 -18.40 8.80 -5.48
CA ARG A 163 -18.22 8.55 -6.92
C ARG A 163 -18.19 9.87 -7.70
N ASP A 164 -17.21 10.74 -7.43
CA ASP A 164 -17.01 12.03 -8.11
C ASP A 164 -15.68 12.04 -8.89
N ALA A 165 -15.74 12.33 -10.18
CA ALA A 165 -14.56 12.47 -11.04
C ALA A 165 -13.57 13.55 -10.54
N LYS A 166 -14.03 14.55 -9.79
CA LYS A 166 -13.14 15.55 -9.16
C LYS A 166 -12.15 14.91 -8.19
N ASN A 167 -12.52 13.81 -7.53
CA ASN A 167 -11.63 13.08 -6.62
C ASN A 167 -10.43 12.52 -7.37
N LEU A 168 -10.64 12.00 -8.59
CA LEU A 168 -9.54 11.50 -9.43
C LEU A 168 -8.61 12.62 -9.92
N ILE A 169 -9.16 13.79 -10.23
CA ILE A 169 -8.36 14.96 -10.64
C ILE A 169 -7.49 15.43 -9.47
N LYS A 170 -8.08 15.57 -8.27
CA LYS A 170 -7.37 15.96 -7.05
C LYS A 170 -6.28 14.95 -6.71
N LEU A 171 -6.61 13.66 -6.69
CA LEU A 171 -5.68 12.56 -6.43
C LEU A 171 -4.46 12.63 -7.35
N LYS A 172 -4.66 12.72 -8.67
CA LYS A 172 -3.58 12.84 -9.65
C LYS A 172 -2.74 14.10 -9.42
N SER A 173 -3.39 15.23 -9.16
CA SER A 173 -2.70 16.50 -8.90
C SER A 173 -1.82 16.44 -7.64
N PHE A 174 -2.32 15.84 -6.56
CA PHE A 174 -1.55 15.66 -5.32
C PHE A 174 -0.35 14.75 -5.55
N LEU A 175 -0.56 13.56 -6.13
CA LEU A 175 0.51 12.60 -6.39
C LEU A 175 1.58 13.17 -7.33
N SER A 176 1.18 13.81 -8.43
CA SER A 176 2.12 14.48 -9.34
C SER A 176 2.99 15.52 -8.63
N THR A 177 2.46 16.22 -7.63
CA THR A 177 3.17 17.26 -6.88
C THR A 177 4.06 16.66 -5.79
N LYS A 178 3.61 15.60 -5.12
CA LYS A 178 4.21 15.08 -3.89
C LYS A 178 5.21 13.96 -4.11
N LEU A 179 5.04 13.19 -5.20
CA LEU A 179 6.00 12.15 -5.53
C LEU A 179 7.37 12.77 -5.80
N PRO A 180 8.48 12.17 -5.34
CA PRO A 180 9.81 12.64 -5.70
C PRO A 180 10.06 12.49 -7.21
N ALA A 181 11.03 13.25 -7.73
CA ALA A 181 11.49 13.15 -9.11
C ALA A 181 12.36 11.90 -9.32
#